data_AF-A0A7W1GMI0-F1
#
_entry.id   AF-A0A7W1GMI0-F1
#
_cell.length_a   1.000
_cell.length_b   1.000
_cell.length_c   1.000
_cell.angle_alpha   90.00
_cell.angle_beta   90.00
_cell.angle_gamma   90.00
#
_symmetry.space_group_name_H-M   'P 1'
#
loop_
_entity.id
_entity.type
_entity.pdbx_description
1 polymer ?
#
loop_
_entity_poly.entity_id
_entity_poly.type
_entity_poly.pdbx_seq_one_letter_code
_entity_poly.pdbx_strand_id
1 'polypeptide(L)'
;LVPWPADKTGYTAVLQSIPVSEGQHAAAAYAKKAANAGLPKVGYLNSSGFSSLHPGYWVVFSGIYSSISAARSNASTASSKGFSGAYPRQITP
;
A
#
# COMPACT_ATOMS: atom_id res chain seq x y z
N LEU A 1 -8.86 6.62 5.41
CA LEU A 1 -8.00 5.46 5.08
C LEU A 1 -8.86 4.22 5.11
N VAL A 2 -8.52 3.18 4.35
CA VAL A 2 -9.28 1.93 4.31
C VAL A 2 -8.41 0.77 4.79
N PRO A 3 -8.98 -0.22 5.51
CA PRO A 3 -8.26 -1.44 5.83
C PRO A 3 -8.14 -2.34 4.59
N TRP A 4 -7.18 -3.26 4.61
CA TRP A 4 -7.19 -4.39 3.68
C TRP A 4 -8.34 -5.33 4.03
N PRO A 5 -9.08 -5.89 3.05
CA PRO A 5 -10.16 -6.82 3.34
C PRO A 5 -9.63 -8.08 4.02
N ALA A 6 -10.28 -8.50 5.11
CA ALA A 6 -9.91 -9.72 5.83
C ALA A 6 -9.90 -10.93 4.89
N ASP A 7 -8.93 -11.83 5.12
CA ASP A 7 -8.80 -13.14 4.44
C ASP A 7 -8.78 -13.07 2.90
N LYS A 8 -8.40 -11.91 2.34
CA LYS A 8 -8.43 -11.69 0.90
C LYS A 8 -7.04 -11.56 0.31
N THR A 9 -6.73 -12.44 -0.62
CA THR A 9 -5.62 -12.28 -1.54
C THR A 9 -5.99 -11.30 -2.66
N GLY A 10 -5.09 -10.38 -2.99
CA GLY A 10 -5.30 -9.39 -4.05
C GLY A 10 -4.05 -8.63 -4.42
N TYR A 11 -4.19 -7.62 -5.28
CA TYR A 11 -3.09 -6.78 -5.74
C TYR A 11 -3.32 -5.32 -5.36
N THR A 12 -2.23 -4.60 -5.14
CA THR A 12 -2.25 -3.18 -4.77
C THR A 12 -1.03 -2.46 -5.33
N ALA A 13 -1.07 -1.13 -5.35
CA ALA A 13 0.11 -0.32 -5.54
C ALA A 13 0.72 -0.02 -4.15
N VAL A 14 1.89 -0.60 -3.87
CA VAL A 14 2.68 -0.22 -2.69
C VAL A 14 3.30 1.13 -2.97
N LEU A 15 3.11 2.09 -2.07
CA LEU A 15 3.63 3.45 -2.18
C LEU A 15 4.92 3.63 -1.38
N GLN A 16 4.99 2.99 -0.21
CA GLN A 16 6.15 3.04 0.68
C GLN A 16 6.15 1.85 1.65
N SER A 17 7.34 1.36 1.99
CA SER A 17 7.55 0.43 3.11
C SER A 17 8.28 1.17 4.23
N ILE A 18 7.59 1.45 5.32
CA ILE A 18 8.14 2.20 6.45
C ILE A 18 8.56 1.21 7.54
N PRO A 19 9.81 1.21 8.03
CA PRO A 19 10.23 0.36 9.14
C PRO A 19 9.29 0.48 10.34
N VAL A 20 8.98 -0.64 11.01
CA VAL A 20 8.13 -0.61 12.21
C VAL A 20 8.72 0.23 13.35
N SER A 21 10.04 0.43 13.36
CA SER A 21 10.75 1.31 14.29
C SER A 21 10.37 2.79 14.14
N GLU A 22 9.93 3.23 12.96
CA GLU A 22 9.37 4.57 12.75
C GLU A 22 7.91 4.68 13.23
N GLY A 23 7.29 3.55 13.57
CA GLY A 23 5.96 3.49 14.17
C GLY A 23 4.80 3.62 13.18
N GLN A 24 3.63 3.16 13.62
CA GLN A 24 2.38 3.19 12.84
C GLN A 24 1.96 4.60 12.43
N HIS A 25 2.30 5.61 13.23
CA HIS A 25 1.93 7.00 12.98
C HIS A 25 2.60 7.56 11.70
N ALA A 26 3.84 7.16 11.39
CA ALA A 26 4.53 7.52 10.16
C ALA A 26 3.80 6.97 8.92
N ALA A 27 3.36 5.70 8.98
CA ALA A 27 2.55 5.08 7.93
C ALA A 27 1.18 5.76 7.77
N ALA A 28 0.52 6.09 8.89
CA ALA A 28 -0.75 6.82 8.86
C ALA A 28 -0.59 8.21 8.23
N ALA A 29 0.49 8.93 8.52
CA ALA A 29 0.77 10.23 7.93
C ALA A 29 1.02 10.14 6.42
N TYR A 30 1.85 9.19 5.98
CA TYR A 30 2.11 8.96 4.56
C TYR A 30 0.85 8.53 3.80
N ALA A 31 0.03 7.65 4.39
CA ALA A 31 -1.25 7.24 3.83
C ALA A 31 -2.23 8.42 3.69
N LYS A 32 -2.28 9.34 4.68
CA LYS A 32 -3.08 10.57 4.57
C LYS A 32 -2.59 11.47 3.44
N LYS A 33 -1.27 11.63 3.27
CA LYS A 33 -0.68 12.37 2.13
C LYS A 33 -1.13 11.78 0.78
N ALA A 34 -1.06 10.47 0.64
CA ALA A 34 -1.52 9.77 -0.57
C ALA A 34 -3.02 9.92 -0.82
N ALA A 35 -3.85 9.82 0.22
CA ALA A 35 -5.29 10.07 0.10
C ALA A 35 -5.59 11.52 -0.33
N ASN A 36 -4.88 12.51 0.24
CA ASN A 36 -5.02 13.92 -0.12
C ASN A 36 -4.55 14.22 -1.55
N ALA A 37 -3.63 13.42 -2.08
CA ALA A 37 -3.25 13.46 -3.50
C ALA A 37 -4.30 12.83 -4.43
N GLY A 38 -5.43 12.36 -3.90
CA GLY A 38 -6.52 11.75 -4.65
C GLY A 38 -6.18 10.35 -5.16
N LEU A 39 -5.36 9.58 -4.43
CA LEU A 39 -5.17 8.16 -4.72
C LEU A 39 -6.34 7.33 -4.17
N PRO A 40 -6.80 6.30 -4.89
CA PRO A 40 -7.97 5.52 -4.49
C PRO A 40 -7.64 4.57 -3.35
N LYS A 41 -8.60 4.35 -2.43
CA LYS A 41 -8.56 3.27 -1.42
C LYS A 41 -7.19 3.13 -0.75
N VAL A 42 -6.75 4.20 -0.08
CA VAL A 42 -5.42 4.26 0.55
C VAL A 42 -5.47 3.76 1.99
N GLY A 43 -4.48 2.96 2.37
CA GLY A 43 -4.33 2.40 3.72
C GLY A 43 -2.89 2.00 4.02
N TYR A 44 -2.69 1.30 5.13
CA TYR A 44 -1.42 0.70 5.48
C TYR A 44 -1.62 -0.67 6.14
N LEU A 45 -0.59 -1.51 6.08
CA LEU A 45 -0.57 -2.90 6.57
C LEU A 45 0.62 -3.12 7.48
N ASN A 46 0.46 -3.87 8.57
CA ASN A 46 1.62 -4.46 9.26
C ASN A 46 2.09 -5.65 8.42
N SER A 47 3.30 -5.60 7.87
CA SER A 47 3.79 -6.63 6.96
C SER A 47 3.92 -8.01 7.60
N SER A 48 4.02 -8.07 8.93
CA SER A 48 4.12 -9.33 9.67
C SER A 48 2.82 -10.14 9.65
N GLY A 49 1.69 -9.52 9.30
CA GLY A 49 0.38 -10.18 9.17
C GLY A 49 0.06 -10.66 7.76
N PHE A 50 1.05 -10.67 6.85
CA PHE A 50 0.85 -11.05 5.45
C PHE A 50 2.00 -11.93 4.98
N SER A 51 1.71 -13.19 4.68
CA SER A 51 2.68 -14.18 4.16
C SER A 51 3.41 -13.73 2.88
N SER A 52 2.79 -12.88 2.07
CA SER A 52 3.41 -12.38 0.84
C SER A 52 4.36 -11.19 1.05
N LEU A 53 4.52 -10.68 2.27
CA LEU A 53 5.34 -9.51 2.59
C LEU A 53 6.52 -9.87 3.48
N HIS A 54 7.60 -9.10 3.39
CA HIS A 54 8.72 -9.24 4.33
C HIS A 54 8.35 -8.57 5.66
N PRO A 55 8.45 -9.26 6.81
CA PRO A 55 8.14 -8.69 8.12
C PRO A 55 8.98 -7.44 8.46
N GLY A 56 8.54 -6.66 9.46
CA GLY A 56 9.30 -5.50 9.95
C GLY A 56 8.95 -4.15 9.31
N TYR A 57 7.85 -4.08 8.55
CA TYR A 57 7.40 -2.85 7.89
C TYR A 57 5.92 -2.55 8.09
N TRP A 58 5.59 -1.27 8.08
CA TRP A 58 4.29 -0.74 7.72
C TRP A 58 4.26 -0.46 6.22
N VAL A 59 3.51 -1.24 5.46
CA VAL A 59 3.38 -1.10 4.01
C VAL A 59 2.20 -0.18 3.70
N VAL A 60 2.48 1.00 3.15
CA VAL A 60 1.45 1.96 2.70
C VAL A 60 1.04 1.61 1.28
N PHE A 61 -0.26 1.53 1.03
CA PHE A 61 -0.80 1.05 -0.24
C PHE A 61 -1.90 1.96 -0.81
N SER A 62 -2.17 1.81 -2.10
CA SER A 62 -3.27 2.44 -2.82
C SER A 62 -3.97 1.43 -3.73
N GLY A 63 -5.30 1.36 -3.62
CA GLY A 63 -6.13 0.46 -4.40
C GLY A 63 -6.14 -0.98 -3.88
N ILE A 64 -7.20 -1.70 -4.21
CA ILE A 64 -7.35 -3.14 -3.94
C ILE A 64 -7.94 -3.73 -5.20
N TYR A 65 -7.18 -4.59 -5.88
CA TYR A 65 -7.47 -5.08 -7.22
C TYR A 65 -7.43 -6.60 -7.27
N SER A 66 -8.19 -7.18 -8.20
CA SER A 66 -8.13 -8.61 -8.53
C SER A 66 -7.02 -8.95 -9.52
N SER A 67 -6.39 -7.95 -10.15
CA SER A 67 -5.35 -8.16 -11.16
C SER A 67 -4.10 -7.31 -10.93
N ILE A 68 -2.94 -7.86 -11.28
CA ILE A 68 -1.67 -7.14 -11.24
C ILE A 68 -1.61 -5.98 -12.24
N SER A 69 -2.33 -6.08 -13.37
CA SER A 69 -2.38 -5.02 -14.38
C SER A 69 -3.03 -3.74 -13.83
N ALA A 70 -4.16 -3.87 -13.14
CA ALA A 70 -4.83 -2.73 -12.50
C ALA A 70 -3.98 -2.11 -11.39
N ALA A 71 -3.30 -2.93 -10.59
CA ALA A 71 -2.34 -2.46 -9.58
C ALA A 71 -1.15 -1.71 -10.22
N ARG A 72 -0.63 -2.19 -11.35
CA ARG A 72 0.45 -1.55 -12.09
C ARG A 72 0.02 -0.20 -12.67
N SER A 73 -1.17 -0.11 -13.24
CA SER A 73 -1.73 1.16 -13.70
C SER A 73 -1.85 2.16 -12.55
N ASN A 74 -2.34 1.73 -11.38
CA ASN A 74 -2.43 2.61 -10.22
C ASN A 74 -1.05 3.03 -9.68
N ALA A 75 -0.05 2.14 -9.71
CA ALA A 75 1.33 2.49 -9.36
C ALA A 75 1.88 3.58 -10.29
N SER A 76 1.64 3.47 -11.60
CA SER A 76 2.01 4.52 -12.57
C SER A 76 1.31 5.86 -12.28
N THR A 77 0.03 5.84 -11.93
CA THR A 77 -0.71 7.04 -11.51
C THR A 77 -0.18 7.62 -10.20
N ALA A 78 0.26 6.78 -9.26
CA ALA A 78 0.87 7.24 -8.02
C ALA A 78 2.22 7.90 -8.29
N SER A 79 3.04 7.35 -9.19
CA SER A 79 4.31 7.94 -9.58
C SER A 79 4.13 9.35 -10.18
N SER A 80 3.13 9.56 -11.04
CA SER A 80 2.85 10.90 -11.58
C SER A 80 2.33 11.91 -10.55
N LYS A 81 1.89 11.42 -9.38
CA LYS A 81 1.44 12.22 -8.23
C LYS A 81 2.53 12.43 -7.17
N GLY A 82 3.78 12.10 -7.47
CA GLY A 82 4.93 12.29 -6.57
C GLY A 82 5.26 11.10 -5.67
N PHE A 83 4.69 9.92 -5.94
CA PHE A 83 5.00 8.65 -5.27
C PHE A 83 5.85 7.77 -6.20
N SER A 84 6.99 8.27 -6.66
CA SER A 84 7.79 7.70 -7.76
C SER A 84 8.28 6.25 -7.53
N GLY A 85 8.41 5.83 -6.27
CA GLY A 85 8.77 4.46 -5.90
C GLY A 85 7.60 3.46 -5.91
N ALA A 86 6.41 3.86 -6.39
CA ALA A 86 5.24 3.00 -6.34
C ALA A 86 5.38 1.78 -7.28
N TYR A 87 4.98 0.60 -6.79
CA TYR A 87 5.04 -0.64 -7.57
C TYR A 87 3.87 -1.58 -7.26
N PRO A 88 3.46 -2.44 -8.21
CA PRO A 88 2.40 -3.41 -7.96
C PRO A 88 2.91 -4.57 -7.08
N ARG A 89 2.13 -4.99 -6.08
CA ARG A 89 2.43 -6.13 -5.22
C ARG A 89 1.18 -6.96 -4.95
N GLN A 90 1.35 -8.29 -4.89
CA GLN A 90 0.35 -9.20 -4.36
C GLN A 90 0.40 -9.22 -2.84
N ILE A 91 -0.77 -9.11 -2.22
CA ILE A 91 -0.99 -9.18 -0.78
C ILE A 91 -1.76 -10.47 -0.50
N THR A 92 -1.18 -11.33 0.32
CA THR A 92 -1.74 -12.58 0.82
C THR A 92 -1.61 -12.56 2.34
N PRO A 93 -2.71 -12.73 3.10
CA PRO A 93 -2.65 -12.93 4.55
C PRO A 93 -1.65 -14.02 4.95
#